data_AF-A0A937ZK65-F1
#
_entry.id   AF-A0A937ZK65-F1
#
_cell.length_a   1.000
_cell.length_b   1.000
_cell.length_c   1.000
_cell.angle_alpha   90.00
_cell.angle_beta   90.00
_cell.angle_gamma   90.00
#
_symmetry.space_group_name_H-M   'P 1'
#
loop_
_entity.id
_entity.type
_entity.pdbx_description
1 polymer ?
#
loop_
_entity_poly.entity_id
_entity_poly.type
_entity_poly.pdbx_seq_one_letter_code
_entity_poly.pdbx_strand_id
1 'polypeptide(L)'
;MKLDEATTWRRAGWIATVLWVIYVYETTRGDPAHPLFNYIFLVPLSLWLFFILARRLMRERAPPPEANEPGPDETREKAARKTKR
;
A
#
# COMPACT_ATOMS: atom_id res chain seq x y z
N MET A 1 -21.56 -7.52 4.21
CA MET A 1 -20.22 -8.14 4.19
C MET A 1 -19.18 -7.04 4.33
N LYS A 2 -18.56 -6.90 5.50
CA LYS A 2 -17.39 -6.01 5.67
C LYS A 2 -16.21 -6.75 5.03
N LEU A 3 -15.79 -6.33 3.85
CA LEU A 3 -14.57 -6.85 3.25
C LEU A 3 -13.42 -6.20 4.03
N ASP A 4 -12.81 -6.95 4.95
CA ASP A 4 -11.56 -6.56 5.59
C ASP A 4 -10.63 -5.97 4.53
N GLU A 5 -10.28 -4.70 4.68
CA GLU A 5 -9.53 -3.94 3.68
C GLU A 5 -8.20 -4.62 3.32
N ALA A 6 -7.63 -5.35 4.30
CA ALA A 6 -6.47 -6.22 4.15
C ALA A 6 -6.69 -7.40 3.19
N THR A 7 -7.89 -7.99 3.18
CA THR A 7 -8.26 -9.08 2.26
C THR A 7 -8.51 -8.57 0.85
N THR A 8 -9.09 -7.37 0.71
CA THR A 8 -9.32 -6.72 -0.58
C THR A 8 -8.02 -6.41 -1.30
N TRP A 9 -7.02 -5.84 -0.59
CA TRP A 9 -5.71 -5.57 -1.16
C TRP A 9 -4.97 -6.83 -1.61
N ARG A 10 -5.07 -7.90 -0.80
CA ARG A 10 -4.46 -9.19 -1.12
C ARG A 10 -5.08 -9.79 -2.38
N ARG A 11 -6.42 -9.74 -2.51
CA ARG A 11 -7.14 -10.19 -3.72
C ARG A 11 -6.80 -9.34 -4.95
N ALA A 12 -6.69 -8.01 -4.80
CA ALA A 12 -6.31 -7.13 -5.89
C ALA A 12 -4.93 -7.50 -6.46
N GLY A 13 -3.95 -7.81 -5.61
CA GLY A 13 -2.63 -8.27 -6.05
C GLY A 13 -2.66 -9.62 -6.79
N TRP A 14 -3.49 -10.56 -6.32
CA TRP A 14 -3.69 -11.83 -7.01
C TRP A 14 -4.36 -11.65 -8.37
N ILE A 15 -5.45 -10.87 -8.44
CA ILE A 15 -6.17 -10.59 -9.69
C ILE A 15 -5.25 -9.87 -10.69
N ALA A 16 -4.47 -8.89 -10.24
CA ALA A 16 -3.50 -8.19 -11.08
C ALA A 16 -2.42 -9.14 -11.64
N THR A 17 -1.91 -10.05 -10.82
CA THR A 17 -0.92 -11.07 -11.26
C THR A 17 -1.53 -12.00 -12.31
N VAL A 18 -2.77 -12.47 -12.09
CA VAL A 18 -3.46 -13.35 -13.04
C VAL A 18 -3.73 -12.63 -14.36
N LEU A 19 -4.26 -11.39 -14.31
CA LEU A 19 -4.47 -10.56 -15.50
C LEU A 19 -3.16 -10.30 -16.26
N TRP A 20 -2.06 -10.06 -15.55
CA TRP A 20 -0.74 -9.87 -16.14
C TRP A 20 -0.27 -11.11 -16.90
N VAL A 21 -0.35 -12.29 -16.28
CA VAL A 21 0.05 -13.55 -16.91
C VAL A 21 -0.79 -13.84 -18.14
N ILE A 22 -2.11 -13.62 -18.09
CA ILE A 22 -3.02 -13.79 -19.23
C ILE A 22 -2.65 -12.81 -20.35
N TYR A 23 -2.40 -11.54 -20.04
CA TYR A 23 -2.01 -10.53 -21.02
C TYR A 23 -0.69 -10.88 -21.73
N VAL A 24 0.32 -11.33 -20.98
CA VAL A 24 1.58 -11.80 -21.57
C VAL A 24 1.32 -13.02 -22.45
N TYR A 25 0.55 -14.00 -21.98
CA TYR A 25 0.25 -15.21 -22.76
C TYR A 25 -0.45 -14.90 -24.09
N GLU A 26 -1.47 -14.05 -24.09
CA GLU A 26 -2.18 -13.62 -25.30
C GLU A 26 -1.28 -12.85 -26.27
N THR A 27 -0.45 -11.93 -25.74
CA THR A 27 0.42 -11.10 -26.59
C THR A 27 1.57 -11.90 -27.19
N THR A 28 2.11 -12.85 -26.41
CA THR A 28 3.27 -13.66 -26.83
C THR A 28 2.84 -14.90 -27.62
N ARG A 29 1.55 -15.30 -27.54
CA ARG A 29 1.00 -16.56 -28.07
C ARG A 29 1.81 -17.81 -27.71
N GLY A 30 2.53 -17.77 -26.60
CA GLY A 30 3.43 -18.84 -26.17
C GLY A 30 4.77 -18.93 -26.90
N ASP A 31 5.16 -17.93 -27.70
CA ASP A 31 6.45 -17.92 -28.39
C ASP A 31 7.60 -17.49 -27.45
N PRO A 32 8.55 -18.38 -27.12
CA PRO A 32 9.68 -18.05 -26.25
C PRO A 32 10.74 -17.16 -26.90
N ALA A 33 10.74 -16.99 -28.22
CA ALA A 33 11.65 -16.08 -28.93
C ALA A 33 11.17 -14.62 -28.91
N HIS A 34 9.93 -14.38 -28.47
CA HIS A 34 9.39 -13.04 -28.41
C HIS A 34 10.04 -12.24 -27.25
N PRO A 35 10.47 -10.99 -27.49
CA PRO A 35 11.09 -10.16 -26.46
C PRO A 35 10.20 -9.96 -25.22
N LEU A 36 8.87 -10.02 -25.39
CA LEU A 36 7.85 -9.98 -24.33
C LEU A 36 7.96 -11.11 -23.31
N PHE A 37 8.52 -12.27 -23.68
CA PHE A 37 8.74 -13.39 -22.76
C PHE A 37 9.74 -13.01 -21.66
N ASN A 38 10.77 -12.20 -21.97
CA ASN A 38 11.70 -11.67 -20.97
C ASN A 38 11.03 -10.71 -19.98
N TYR A 39 9.93 -10.08 -20.37
CA TYR A 39 9.19 -9.15 -19.52
C TYR A 39 8.21 -9.84 -18.56
N ILE A 40 8.01 -11.16 -18.67
CA ILE A 40 7.09 -11.92 -17.81
C ILE A 40 7.48 -11.81 -16.33
N PHE A 41 8.78 -11.76 -16.05
CA PHE A 41 9.33 -11.54 -14.72
C PHE A 41 9.68 -10.09 -14.47
N LEU A 42 10.17 -9.35 -15.48
CA LEU A 42 10.63 -7.97 -15.32
C LEU A 42 9.52 -7.04 -14.81
N VAL A 43 8.31 -7.17 -15.36
CA VAL A 43 7.20 -6.28 -15.00
C VAL A 43 6.72 -6.49 -13.57
N PRO A 44 6.38 -7.71 -13.10
CA PRO A 44 6.01 -7.91 -11.71
C PRO A 44 7.14 -7.55 -10.75
N LEU A 45 8.42 -7.76 -11.11
CA LEU A 45 9.55 -7.27 -10.32
C LEU A 45 9.60 -5.74 -10.25
N SER A 46 9.43 -5.06 -11.38
CA SER A 46 9.48 -3.60 -11.46
C SER A 46 8.32 -2.96 -10.68
N LEU A 47 7.13 -3.56 -10.76
CA LEU A 47 5.95 -3.14 -10.00
C LEU A 47 6.17 -3.35 -8.50
N TRP A 48 6.73 -4.50 -8.09
CA TRP A 48 7.09 -4.79 -6.71
C TRP A 48 8.09 -3.78 -6.16
N LEU A 49 9.14 -3.49 -6.93
CA LEU A 49 10.17 -2.51 -6.57
C LEU A 49 9.56 -1.11 -6.41
N PHE A 50 8.72 -0.69 -7.36
CA PHE A 50 8.01 0.58 -7.30
C PHE A 50 7.10 0.68 -6.07
N PHE A 51 6.40 -0.41 -5.72
CA PHE A 51 5.52 -0.46 -4.54
C PHE A 51 6.30 -0.32 -3.22
N ILE A 52 7.45 -0.99 -3.10
CA ILE A 52 8.34 -0.83 -1.94
C ILE A 52 8.83 0.61 -1.83
N LEU A 53 9.22 1.20 -2.96
CA LEU A 53 9.74 2.57 -3.00
C LEU A 53 8.66 3.59 -2.60
N ALA A 54 7.45 3.45 -3.14
CA ALA A 54 6.30 4.27 -2.79
C ALA A 54 5.93 4.13 -1.30
N ARG A 55 5.93 2.90 -0.76
CA ARG A 55 5.66 2.65 0.66
C ARG A 55 6.70 3.29 1.58
N ARG A 56 7.97 3.26 1.18
CA ARG A 56 9.07 3.91 1.92
C ARG A 56 8.86 5.43 1.97
N LEU A 57 8.56 6.05 0.83
CA LEU A 57 8.32 7.48 0.73
C LEU A 57 7.09 7.94 1.54
N MET A 58 6.04 7.12 1.59
CA MET A 58 4.85 7.41 2.40
C MET A 58 5.10 7.34 3.91
N ARG A 59 5.98 6.44 4.37
CA ARG A 59 6.35 6.34 5.80
C ARG A 59 7.08 7.56 6.32
N GLU A 60 7.87 8.21 5.47
CA GLU A 60 8.60 9.43 5.82
C GLU A 60 7.67 10.65 5.99
N ARG A 61 6.40 10.56 5.57
CA ARG A 61 5.39 11.62 5.75
C ARG A 61 4.49 11.44 6.97
N ALA A 62 4.64 10.38 7.76
CA ALA A 62 3.87 10.22 8.99
C ALA A 62 4.47 11.14 10.07
N PRO A 63 3.76 12.20 10.52
CA PRO A 63 4.25 13.04 11.61
C PRO A 63 4.44 12.19 12.89
N PRO A 64 5.48 12.45 13.70
CA PRO A 64 5.69 11.78 14.96
C PRO A 64 4.42 11.81 15.84
N PRO A 65 4.07 10.72 16.54
CA PRO A 65 2.89 10.66 17.39
C PRO A 65 2.85 11.74 18.49
N GLU A 66 4.00 12.32 18.84
CA GLU A 66 4.13 13.41 19.81
C GLU A 66 3.49 14.75 19.38
N ALA A 67 3.18 14.94 18.09
CA ALA A 67 2.58 16.18 17.61
C ALA A 67 1.08 16.36 17.98
N ASN A 68 0.43 15.32 18.53
CA ASN A 68 -0.99 15.34 18.91
C ASN A 68 -1.22 15.07 20.40
N GLU A 69 -0.16 15.01 21.22
CA GLU A 69 -0.35 14.89 22.66
C GLU A 69 -0.73 16.28 23.20
N PRO A 70 -1.93 16.44 23.79
CA PRO A 70 -2.30 17.70 24.42
C PRO A 70 -1.27 18.00 25.50
N GLY A 71 -0.57 19.12 25.35
CA GLY A 71 0.45 19.54 26.30
C GLY A 71 -0.10 19.57 27.74
N PRO A 72 0.76 19.46 28.75
CA PRO A 72 0.37 19.38 30.16
C PRO A 72 -0.56 20.52 30.60
N ASP A 73 -0.54 21.65 29.89
CA ASP A 73 -1.38 22.81 30.14
C ASP A 73 -2.84 22.62 29.68
N GLU A 74 -3.08 21.92 28.56
CA GLU A 74 -4.43 21.64 28.05
C GLU A 74 -5.13 20.58 28.91
N THR A 75 -4.38 19.60 29.43
CA THR A 75 -4.88 18.61 30.39
C THR A 75 -5.32 19.28 31.69
N ARG A 76 -4.55 20.27 32.18
CA ARG A 76 -4.87 21.05 33.39
C ARG A 76 -6.12 21.91 33.20
N GLU A 77 -6.30 22.54 32.05
CA GLU A 77 -7.49 23.35 31.78
C GLU A 77 -8.76 22.49 31.72
N LYS A 78 -8.71 21.32 31.06
CA LYS A 78 -9.85 20.40 30.99
C LYS A 78 -10.22 19.83 32.36
N ALA A 79 -9.23 19.52 33.20
CA ALA A 79 -9.47 19.08 34.58
C ALA A 79 -10.12 20.19 35.43
N ALA A 80 -9.63 21.43 35.31
CA ALA A 80 -10.18 22.59 36.02
C ALA A 80 -11.63 22.90 35.59
N ARG A 81 -11.95 22.78 34.30
CA ARG A 81 -13.32 22.96 33.80
C ARG A 81 -14.27 21.84 34.27
N LYS A 82 -13.78 20.60 34.38
CA LYS A 82 -14.61 19.45 34.80
C LYS A 82 -15.00 19.53 36.28
N THR A 83 -14.17 20.13 37.12
CA THR A 83 -14.45 20.29 38.56
C THR A 83 -15.48 21.38 38.86
N LYS A 84 -15.74 22.29 37.91
CA LYS A 84 -16.64 23.44 38.08
C LYS A 84 -18.07 23.19 37.55
N ARG A 85 -18.38 21.97 37.16
CA ARG A 85 -19.68 21.52 36.66
C ARG A 85 -20.26 20.45 37.58
#